data_AF-A0A918YS46-F1
#
_entry.id   AF-A0A918YS46-F1
#
_cell.length_a   1.000
_cell.length_b   1.000
_cell.length_c   1.000
_cell.angle_alpha   90.00
_cell.angle_beta   90.00
_cell.angle_gamma   90.00
#
_symmetry.space_group_name_H-M   'P 1'
#
loop_
_entity.id
_entity.type
_entity.pdbx_description
1 polymer ?
#
loop_
_entity_poly.entity_id
_entity_poly.type
_entity_poly.pdbx_seq_one_letter_code
_entity_poly.pdbx_strand_id
1 'polypeptide(L)'
;MSSEPLSHGPFTNQRTGWCITAPASGSITARVAFCDAADPAQQWRVYFADNPNGPPSGWYDVWQSVSNGLCLSTPSVRNGTVVQTTPCDPSDQYDRWHQQ
;
A
#
# COMPACT_ATOMS: atom_id res chain seq x y z
N MET A 1 -19.93 -18.34 6.22
CA MET A 1 -20.06 -16.87 6.28
C MET A 1 -18.76 -16.29 5.73
N SER A 2 -18.91 -15.32 4.83
CA SER A 2 -17.98 -14.88 3.80
C SER A 2 -16.62 -14.38 4.31
N SER A 3 -15.58 -14.57 3.50
CA SER A 3 -14.35 -13.77 3.54
C SER A 3 -14.18 -13.17 2.16
N GLU A 4 -14.79 -12.01 1.93
CA GLU A 4 -14.38 -11.16 0.82
C GLU A 4 -12.87 -10.88 0.98
N PRO A 5 -12.09 -10.88 -0.12
CA PRO A 5 -10.68 -10.53 -0.01
C PRO A 5 -10.60 -9.10 0.51
N LEU A 6 -9.87 -8.93 1.62
CA LEU A 6 -9.25 -7.67 1.98
C LEU A 6 -8.71 -7.04 0.68
N SER A 7 -9.14 -5.82 0.37
CA SER A 7 -8.97 -5.16 -0.93
C SER A 7 -7.59 -5.41 -1.56
N HIS A 8 -7.60 -5.70 -2.87
CA HIS A 8 -6.40 -6.04 -3.64
C HIS A 8 -6.44 -5.34 -5.00
N GLY A 9 -5.36 -4.67 -5.38
CA GLY A 9 -5.22 -4.05 -6.70
C GLY A 9 -4.12 -3.00 -6.77
N PRO A 10 -3.95 -2.35 -7.92
CA PRO A 10 -2.95 -1.31 -8.09
C PRO A 10 -3.41 0.05 -7.57
N PHE A 11 -2.47 0.79 -6.97
CA PHE A 11 -2.66 2.21 -6.72
C PHE A 11 -2.45 3.01 -8.00
N THR A 12 -3.55 3.44 -8.62
CA THR A 12 -3.52 4.21 -9.87
C THR A 12 -3.61 5.70 -9.60
N ASN A 13 -2.61 6.45 -10.08
CA ASN A 13 -2.68 7.91 -10.11
C ASN A 13 -3.67 8.34 -11.20
N GLN A 14 -4.87 8.76 -10.81
CA GLN A 14 -5.96 9.16 -11.71
C GLN A 14 -5.58 10.26 -12.71
N ARG A 15 -4.60 11.12 -12.39
CA ARG A 15 -4.15 12.19 -13.30
C ARG A 15 -3.34 11.65 -14.47
N THR A 16 -2.56 10.60 -14.26
CA THR A 16 -1.59 10.08 -15.24
C THR A 16 -1.97 8.71 -15.79
N GLY A 17 -2.86 7.98 -15.09
CA GLY A 17 -3.15 6.58 -15.35
C GLY A 17 -1.97 5.65 -15.05
N TRP A 18 -0.98 6.10 -14.27
CA TRP A 18 0.20 5.30 -13.93
C TRP A 18 0.07 4.70 -12.53
N CYS A 19 0.74 3.59 -12.30
CA CYS A 19 0.61 2.78 -11.10
C CYS A 19 1.83 2.88 -10.18
N ILE A 20 1.61 2.91 -8.87
CA ILE A 20 2.69 2.80 -7.88
C ILE A 20 3.25 1.37 -7.95
N THR A 21 4.57 1.27 -8.15
CA THR A 21 5.30 0.02 -8.30
C THR A 21 6.33 -0.14 -7.19
N ALA A 22 6.23 -1.22 -6.44
CA ALA A 22 7.19 -1.60 -5.42
C ALA A 22 8.59 -1.85 -6.04
N PRO A 23 9.66 -1.62 -5.27
CA PRO A 23 11.00 -2.03 -5.69
C PRO A 23 11.13 -3.55 -5.75
N ALA A 24 12.08 -4.05 -6.53
CA ALA A 24 12.34 -5.50 -6.59
C ALA A 24 12.74 -6.08 -5.23
N SER A 25 13.45 -5.30 -4.41
CA SER A 25 13.89 -5.69 -3.07
C SER A 25 14.25 -4.49 -2.22
N GLY A 26 14.20 -4.67 -0.90
CA GLY A 26 14.75 -3.72 0.08
C GLY A 26 13.85 -2.54 0.40
N SER A 27 14.22 -1.82 1.46
CA SER A 27 13.46 -0.66 1.94
C SER A 27 13.84 0.60 1.19
N ILE A 28 13.33 0.75 -0.03
CA ILE A 28 13.65 1.87 -0.92
C ILE A 28 12.39 2.50 -1.51
N THR A 29 12.58 3.62 -2.20
CA THR A 29 11.51 4.40 -2.84
C THR A 29 10.71 3.56 -3.83
N ALA A 30 9.38 3.61 -3.68
CA ALA A 30 8.45 3.10 -4.67
C ALA A 30 8.49 4.01 -5.91
N ARG A 31 8.44 3.41 -7.09
CA ARG A 31 8.43 4.17 -8.35
C ARG A 31 7.02 4.25 -8.91
N VAL A 32 6.84 5.04 -9.96
CA VAL A 32 5.61 5.08 -10.74
C VAL A 32 5.95 4.57 -12.15
N ALA A 33 5.13 3.68 -12.69
CA ALA A 33 5.30 3.10 -14.03
C ALA A 33 3.96 2.95 -14.74
N PHE A 34 3.99 2.66 -16.05
CA PHE A 34 2.77 2.27 -16.77
C PHE A 34 2.09 1.09 -16.07
N CYS A 35 0.77 1.19 -15.92
CA CYS A 35 0.00 0.16 -15.26
C CYS A 35 0.07 -1.15 -16.05
N ASP A 36 0.43 -2.23 -15.36
CA ASP A 36 0.41 -3.59 -15.85
C ASP A 36 -0.30 -4.47 -14.81
N ALA A 37 -1.48 -4.97 -15.17
CA ALA A 37 -2.28 -5.81 -14.28
C ALA A 37 -1.60 -7.16 -13.96
N ALA A 38 -0.66 -7.60 -14.78
CA ALA A 38 0.10 -8.83 -14.56
C ALA A 38 1.37 -8.62 -13.72
N ASP A 39 1.80 -7.36 -13.48
CA ASP A 39 2.99 -7.07 -12.68
C ASP A 39 2.67 -7.15 -11.18
N PRO A 40 3.17 -8.17 -10.45
CA PRO A 40 2.91 -8.31 -9.02
C PRO A 40 3.53 -7.17 -8.19
N ALA A 41 4.51 -6.44 -8.72
CA ALA A 41 5.07 -5.28 -8.03
C ALA A 41 4.13 -4.07 -8.04
N GLN A 42 3.09 -4.10 -8.88
CA GLN A 42 2.03 -3.09 -8.90
C GLN A 42 0.79 -3.53 -8.11
N GLN A 43 0.75 -4.78 -7.63
CA GLN A 43 -0.36 -5.29 -6.86
C GLN A 43 -0.11 -5.07 -5.36
N TRP A 44 -1.08 -4.44 -4.71
CA TRP A 44 -1.06 -4.16 -3.28
C TRP A 44 -2.25 -4.86 -2.64
N ARG A 45 -2.05 -5.40 -1.44
CA ARG A 45 -3.10 -6.02 -0.63
C ARG A 45 -3.10 -5.41 0.76
N VAL A 46 -4.27 -5.35 1.40
CA VAL A 46 -4.33 -4.99 2.82
C VAL A 46 -3.71 -6.12 3.65
N TYR A 47 -2.63 -5.78 4.36
CA TYR A 47 -1.94 -6.65 5.31
C TYR A 47 -2.58 -6.61 6.70
N PHE A 48 -3.00 -5.42 7.12
CA PHE A 48 -3.68 -5.19 8.38
C PHE A 48 -4.71 -4.06 8.22
N ALA A 49 -5.84 -4.19 8.90
CA ALA A 49 -6.85 -3.15 9.03
C ALA A 49 -7.29 -3.04 10.50
N ASP A 50 -7.36 -1.82 11.03
CA ASP A 50 -7.61 -1.55 12.45
C ASP A 50 -9.05 -1.87 12.90
N ASN A 51 -10.00 -1.87 11.97
CA ASN A 51 -11.40 -2.23 12.22
C ASN A 51 -12.03 -2.85 10.96
N PRO A 52 -11.79 -4.14 10.71
CA PRO A 52 -12.25 -4.78 9.48
C PRO A 52 -13.78 -5.01 9.41
N ASN A 53 -14.53 -4.76 10.50
CA ASN A 53 -15.93 -5.22 10.64
C ASN A 53 -16.97 -4.14 11.04
N GLY A 54 -16.67 -2.84 11.08
CA GLY A 54 -17.68 -1.85 11.51
C GLY A 54 -17.47 -0.43 10.97
N PRO A 55 -18.53 0.32 10.61
CA PRO A 55 -18.43 1.72 10.24
C PRO A 55 -17.97 2.65 11.38
N PRO A 56 -17.22 3.73 11.05
CA PRO A 56 -16.62 3.92 9.74
C PRO A 56 -15.51 2.85 9.59
N SER A 57 -15.50 2.17 8.44
CA SER A 57 -14.53 1.14 8.07
C SER A 57 -13.13 1.50 8.56
N GLY A 58 -12.37 0.52 9.07
CA GLY A 58 -10.95 0.58 9.44
C GLY A 58 -10.33 1.97 9.42
N TRP A 59 -10.00 2.53 10.60
CA TRP A 59 -9.41 3.86 10.69
C TRP A 59 -8.24 4.00 9.73
N TYR A 60 -7.42 2.95 9.57
CA TYR A 60 -6.38 2.87 8.56
C TYR A 60 -6.22 1.44 8.03
N ASP A 61 -5.60 1.35 6.86
CA ASP A 61 -5.09 0.14 6.25
C ASP A 61 -3.56 0.17 6.19
N VAL A 62 -2.92 -0.98 6.38
CA VAL A 62 -1.51 -1.21 6.07
C VAL A 62 -1.45 -1.98 4.76
N TRP A 63 -0.79 -1.41 3.75
CA TRP A 63 -0.75 -1.97 2.40
C TRP A 63 0.56 -2.69 2.14
N GLN A 64 0.49 -3.94 1.72
CA GLN A 64 1.65 -4.77 1.41
C GLN A 64 1.74 -5.05 -0.09
N SER A 65 2.94 -4.90 -0.63
CA SER A 65 3.29 -5.33 -1.99
C SER A 65 3.21 -6.84 -2.11
N VAL A 66 2.54 -7.31 -3.14
CA VAL A 66 2.38 -8.75 -3.43
C VAL A 66 3.70 -9.36 -3.92
N SER A 67 4.58 -8.58 -4.56
CA SER A 67 5.83 -9.10 -5.13
C SER A 67 6.89 -9.45 -4.11
N ASN A 68 7.00 -8.66 -3.03
CA ASN A 68 8.12 -8.74 -2.10
C ASN A 68 7.72 -8.76 -0.62
N GLY A 69 6.42 -8.64 -0.30
CA GLY A 69 5.92 -8.67 1.07
C GLY A 69 6.25 -7.45 1.93
N LEU A 70 6.79 -6.37 1.35
CA LEU A 70 7.06 -5.12 2.05
C LEU A 70 5.84 -4.20 2.05
N CYS A 71 5.71 -3.39 3.09
CA CYS A 71 4.59 -2.47 3.27
C CYS A 71 4.87 -1.06 2.76
N LEU A 72 3.82 -0.40 2.28
CA LEU A 72 3.84 0.98 1.82
C LEU A 72 4.01 1.90 3.04
N SER A 73 5.05 2.72 3.01
CA SER A 73 5.42 3.56 4.14
C SER A 73 5.94 4.93 3.71
N THR A 74 6.11 5.82 4.66
CA THR A 74 6.77 7.12 4.46
C THR A 74 7.91 7.29 5.47
N PRO A 75 9.12 7.69 5.06
CA PRO A 75 10.24 7.87 5.98
C PRO A 75 10.08 9.11 6.90
N SER A 76 9.06 9.94 6.66
CA SER A 76 8.72 11.10 7.49
C SER A 76 7.31 11.62 7.18
N VAL A 77 6.74 12.40 8.10
CA VAL A 77 5.49 13.18 7.92
C VAL A 77 5.68 14.53 7.22
N ARG A 78 6.90 14.85 6.76
CA ARG A 78 7.19 16.15 6.17
C ARG A 78 6.61 16.23 4.76
N ASN A 79 6.15 17.42 4.38
CA ASN A 79 5.79 17.71 2.99
C ASN A 79 7.00 17.45 2.08
N GLY A 80 6.77 16.80 0.93
CA GLY A 80 7.81 16.34 0.01
C GLY A 80 8.40 14.97 0.34
N THR A 81 7.90 14.28 1.37
CA THR A 81 8.23 12.86 1.60
C THR A 81 7.83 12.02 0.39
N VAL A 82 8.68 11.05 0.04
CA VAL A 82 8.40 10.10 -1.05
C VAL A 82 8.04 8.75 -0.44
N VAL A 83 7.08 8.08 -1.07
CA VAL A 83 6.61 6.77 -0.62
C VAL A 83 7.72 5.74 -0.80
N GLN A 84 7.92 4.90 0.20
CA GLN A 84 8.90 3.81 0.21
C GLN A 84 8.21 2.51 0.56
N THR A 85 8.96 1.41 0.47
CA THR A 85 8.57 0.15 1.12
C THR A 85 9.43 -0.14 2.34
N THR A 86 8.87 -0.77 3.36
CA THR A 86 9.55 -1.18 4.61
C THR A 86 9.05 -2.55 5.06
N PRO A 87 9.73 -3.23 6.01
CA PRO A 87 9.11 -4.35 6.72
C PRO A 87 7.78 -3.90 7.36
N CYS A 88 6.74 -4.70 7.20
CA CYS A 88 5.40 -4.36 7.69
C CYS A 88 5.35 -4.29 9.22
N ASP A 89 4.97 -3.13 9.76
CA ASP A 89 4.70 -2.96 11.19
C ASP A 89 3.40 -2.16 11.39
N PRO A 90 2.27 -2.81 11.70
CA PRO A 90 1.01 -2.10 11.96
C PRO A 90 1.07 -1.14 13.17
N SER A 91 2.04 -1.32 14.07
CA SER A 91 2.27 -0.39 15.18
C SER A 91 2.98 0.89 14.74
N ASP A 92 3.67 0.87 13.59
CA ASP A 92 4.27 2.05 12.98
C ASP A 92 3.19 2.91 12.32
N GLN A 93 3.09 4.16 12.76
CA GLN A 93 2.15 5.13 12.21
C GLN A 93 2.45 5.51 10.75
N TYR A 94 3.68 5.31 10.27
CA TYR A 94 4.07 5.65 8.90
C TYR A 94 3.58 4.62 7.87
N ASP A 95 3.22 3.41 8.32
CA ASP A 95 2.67 2.33 7.51
C ASP A 95 1.13 2.43 7.36
N ARG A 96 0.50 3.40 8.05
CA ARG A 96 -0.96 3.55 8.15
C ARG A 96 -1.50 4.52 7.10
N TRP A 97 -2.41 4.05 6.27
CA TRP A 97 -3.04 4.83 5.21
C TRP A 97 -4.54 4.91 5.39
N HIS A 98 -5.11 6.10 5.20
CA HIS A 98 -6.54 6.36 5.28
C HIS A 98 -7.16 6.43 3.89
N GLN A 99 -8.38 5.94 3.72
CA GLN A 99 -9.22 6.24 2.57
C GLN A 99 -10.01 7.53 2.86
N GLN A 100 -10.07 8.47 1.91
CA GLN A 100 -10.86 9.71 2.01
C GLN A 100 -12.11 9.65 1.15
#